data_AF-A0A949U7P4-F1
#
_entry.id   AF-A0A949U7P4-F1
#
_cell.length_a   1.000
_cell.length_b   1.000
_cell.length_c   1.000
_cell.angle_alpha   90.00
_cell.angle_beta   90.00
_cell.angle_gamma   90.00
#
_symmetry.space_group_name_H-M   'P 1'
#
loop_
_entity.id
_entity.type
_entity.pdbx_description
1 polymer ?
#
loop_
_entity_poly.entity_id
_entity_poly.type
_entity_poly.pdbx_seq_one_letter_code
_entity_poly.pdbx_strand_id
1 'polypeptide(L)' 'MRPKIIDEDTGHELWTASECADYSGTARGTFTSYATRGRAPKPVTKLHGLTLWDSTVVREWVAERSGSSN' A
#
# COMPACT_ATOMS: atom_id res chain seq x y z
N MET A 1 7.80 15.95 -12.22
CA MET A 1 7.03 14.84 -12.84
C MET A 1 6.85 13.74 -11.80
N ARG A 2 5.67 13.10 -11.72
CA ARG A 2 5.41 11.96 -10.80
C ARG A 2 4.69 10.85 -11.60
N PRO A 3 5.41 9.86 -12.13
CA PRO A 3 4.79 8.74 -12.83
C PRO A 3 3.96 7.89 -11.84
N LYS A 4 2.91 7.24 -12.34
CA LYS A 4 2.03 6.37 -11.57
C LYS A 4 1.82 5.05 -12.29
N ILE A 5 1.64 3.98 -11.53
CA ILE A 5 1.24 2.66 -12.03
C ILE A 5 -0.26 2.56 -11.84
N ILE A 6 -0.99 2.37 -12.94
CA ILE A 6 -2.43 2.15 -12.93
C ILE A 6 -2.67 0.73 -13.42
N ASP A 7 -3.44 -0.02 -12.66
CA ASP A 7 -3.97 -1.30 -13.09
C ASP A 7 -5.02 -1.06 -14.19
N GLU A 8 -4.83 -1.65 -15.37
CA GLU A 8 -5.69 -1.38 -16.54
C GLU A 8 -7.10 -1.97 -16.37
N ASP A 9 -7.22 -3.12 -15.73
CA ASP A 9 -8.49 -3.83 -15.57
C ASP A 9 -9.42 -3.14 -14.56
N THR A 10 -8.85 -2.62 -13.47
CA THR A 10 -9.59 -1.99 -12.37
C THR A 10 -9.57 -0.46 -12.42
N GLY A 11 -8.59 0.13 -13.10
CA GLY A 11 -8.32 1.57 -13.05
C GLY A 11 -7.70 2.03 -11.72
N HIS A 12 -7.36 1.10 -10.82
CA HIS A 12 -6.83 1.44 -9.51
C HIS A 12 -5.36 1.82 -9.57
N GLU A 13 -4.98 2.83 -8.78
CA GLU A 13 -3.58 3.20 -8.61
C GLU A 13 -2.88 2.16 -7.73
N LEU A 14 -1.74 1.68 -8.23
CA LEU A 14 -0.89 0.72 -7.53
C LEU A 14 0.32 1.44 -6.94
N TRP A 15 0.58 1.17 -5.66
CA TRP A 15 1.67 1.75 -4.91
C TRP A 15 2.78 0.75 -4.62
N THR A 16 4.01 1.24 -4.70
CA THR A 16 5.18 0.56 -4.20
C THR A 16 5.17 0.50 -2.67
N ALA A 17 5.99 -0.40 -2.11
CA ALA A 17 6.17 -0.47 -0.65
C ALA A 17 6.59 0.88 -0.01
N SER A 18 7.33 1.72 -0.75
CA SER A 18 7.75 3.03 -0.27
C SER A 18 6.57 4.00 -0.21
N GLU A 19 5.75 4.07 -1.26
CA GLU A 19 4.57 4.94 -1.28
C GLU A 19 3.54 4.55 -0.22
N CYS A 20 3.32 3.24 -0.01
CA CYS A 20 2.46 2.78 1.08
C CYS A 20 2.99 3.17 2.46
N ALA A 21 4.31 3.08 2.65
CA ALA A 21 4.96 3.43 3.90
C ALA A 21 4.85 4.94 4.18
N ASP A 22 5.13 5.76 3.17
CA ASP A 22 5.00 7.22 3.23
C ASP A 22 3.57 7.63 3.56
N TYR A 23 2.58 7.04 2.88
CA TYR A 23 1.17 7.34 3.11
C TYR A 23 0.69 6.92 4.51
N SER A 24 1.17 5.77 5.01
CA SER A 24 0.75 5.22 6.30
C SER A 24 1.55 5.73 7.50
N GLY A 25 2.53 6.62 7.28
CA GLY A 25 3.41 7.13 8.33
C GLY A 25 4.31 6.06 8.95
N THR A 26 4.73 5.07 8.17
CA THR A 26 5.61 3.98 8.63
C THR A 26 6.90 3.93 7.79
N ALA A 27 7.93 3.23 8.28
CA ALA A 27 9.11 2.95 7.47
C ALA A 27 8.83 1.81 6.46
N ARG A 28 9.45 1.84 5.27
CA ARG A 28 9.29 0.81 4.22
C ARG A 28 9.44 -0.64 4.73
N GLY A 29 10.49 -0.89 5.52
CA GLY A 29 10.74 -2.21 6.12
C GLY A 29 9.66 -2.62 7.12
N THR A 30 9.13 -1.65 7.87
CA THR A 30 8.01 -1.86 8.81
C THR A 30 6.73 -2.19 8.06
N PHE A 31 6.37 -1.41 7.02
CA PHE A 31 5.17 -1.66 6.21
C PHE A 31 5.20 -3.06 5.58
N THR A 32 6.32 -3.42 4.93
CA THR A 32 6.48 -4.77 4.34
C THR A 32 6.46 -5.88 5.40
N SER A 33 7.02 -5.64 6.58
CA SER A 33 6.90 -6.58 7.71
C SER A 33 5.46 -6.70 8.22
N TYR A 34 4.67 -5.63 8.22
CA TYR A 34 3.25 -5.70 8.56
C TYR A 34 2.45 -6.47 7.53
N ALA A 35 2.69 -6.24 6.23
CA ALA A 35 2.03 -6.96 5.16
C ALA A 35 2.28 -8.47 5.23
N THR A 36 3.53 -8.89 5.50
CA THR A 36 3.88 -10.31 5.67
C THR A 36 3.24 -10.94 6.92
N ARG A 37 3.05 -10.16 7.99
CA ARG A 37 2.40 -10.60 9.24
C ARG A 37 0.87 -10.44 9.26
N GLY A 38 0.26 -10.02 8.14
CA GLY A 38 -1.19 -9.77 8.06
C GLY A 38 -1.68 -8.59 8.91
N ARG A 39 -0.79 -7.63 9.22
CA ARG A 39 -1.09 -6.39 9.96
C ARG A 39 -1.26 -5.16 9.06
N ALA A 40 -0.94 -5.30 7.78
CA ALA A 40 -1.19 -4.33 6.72
C ALA A 40 -1.74 -5.07 5.49
N PRO A 41 -2.27 -4.36 4.48
CA PRO A 41 -2.76 -4.97 3.25
C PRO A 41 -1.73 -5.87 2.58
N LYS A 42 -2.21 -6.96 1.99
CA LYS A 42 -1.37 -7.87 1.19
C LYS A 42 -1.05 -7.21 -0.15
N PRO A 43 0.14 -7.47 -0.72
CA PRO A 43 0.43 -7.01 -2.06
C PRO A 43 -0.49 -7.69 -3.07
N VAL A 44 -0.91 -6.93 -4.09
CA VAL A 44 -1.81 -7.42 -5.15
C VAL A 44 -1.04 -8.08 -6.28
N THR A 45 0.16 -7.61 -6.58
CA THR A 45 0.98 -8.19 -7.65
C THR A 45 2.48 -7.90 -7.49
N LYS A 46 3.27 -8.52 -8.36
CA LYS A 46 4.68 -8.18 -8.59
C LYS A 46 4.87 -7.82 -10.07
N LEU A 47 5.39 -6.61 -10.32
CA LEU A 47 5.66 -6.10 -11.66
C LEU A 47 7.13 -5.70 -11.76
N HIS A 48 7.91 -6.35 -12.63
CA HIS A 48 9.35 -6.07 -12.83
C HIS A 48 10.18 -5.97 -11.53
N GLY A 49 9.89 -6.85 -10.56
CA GLY A 49 10.58 -6.86 -9.26
C GLY A 49 10.02 -5.87 -8.23
N LEU A 50 9.11 -4.97 -8.62
CA LEU A 50 8.34 -4.15 -7.70
C LEU A 50 7.20 -4.99 -7.14
N THR A 51 7.08 -5.04 -5.82
CA THR A 51 5.87 -5.52 -5.18
C THR A 51 4.91 -4.34 -5.05
N LEU A 52 3.66 -4.54 -5.47
CA LEU A 52 2.67 -3.48 -5.58
C LEU A 52 1.45 -3.78 -4.71
N TRP A 53 0.86 -2.72 -4.17
CA TRP A 53 -0.36 -2.73 -3.36
C TRP A 53 -1.41 -1.85 -4.00
N ASP A 54 -2.67 -2.24 -3.88
CA ASP A 54 -3.78 -1.38 -4.26
C ASP A 54 -3.85 -0.18 -3.30
N SER A 55 -3.73 1.03 -3.84
CA SER A 55 -3.75 2.26 -3.06
C SER A 55 -5.07 2.47 -2.32
N THR A 56 -6.20 2.00 -2.87
CA THR A 56 -7.52 2.12 -2.25
C THR A 56 -7.56 1.32 -0.96
N VAL A 57 -7.10 0.06 -1.00
CA VAL A 57 -7.04 -0.83 0.17
C VAL A 57 -6.09 -0.27 1.23
N VAL A 58 -4.97 0.33 0.83
CA VAL A 58 -4.04 0.99 1.76
C VAL A 58 -4.69 2.20 2.43
N ARG A 59 -5.44 3.01 1.68
CA ARG A 59 -6.17 4.17 2.22
C ARG A 59 -7.22 3.77 3.24
N GLU A 60 -8.03 2.76 2.92
CA GLU A 60 -9.04 2.19 3.82
C GLU A 60 -8.41 1.70 5.13
N TRP A 61 -7.34 0.91 5.02
CA TRP A 61 -6.61 0.42 6.19
C TRP A 61 -6.03 1.54 7.08
N VAL A 62 -5.50 2.61 6.49
CA VAL A 62 -5.03 3.78 7.27
C VAL A 62 -6.19 4.51 7.95
N ALA A 63 -7.32 4.65 7.25
CA ALA A 63 -8.53 5.27 7.80
C ALA A 63 -9.07 4.48 9.00
N GLU A 64 -9.18 3.15 8.89
CA GLU A 64 -9.60 2.26 9.99
C GLU A 64 -8.68 2.36 11.21
N ARG A 65 -7.36 2.42 10.99
CA ARG A 65 -6.36 2.59 12.06
C ARG A 65 -6.48 3.93 12.75
N SER A 66 -6.78 4.99 12.01
CA SER A 66 -6.91 6.34 12.56
C SER A 66 -8.24 6.54 13.29
N GLY A 67 -9.31 5.88 12.81
CA GLY A 67 -10.64 5.88 13.43
C GLY A 67 -10.75 5.08 14.73
N SER A 68 -9.75 4.26 15.07
CA SER A 68 -9.65 3.60 16.39
C SER A 68 -9.13 4.51 17.50
N SER A 69 -8.91 5.81 17.23
CA SER A 69 -8.72 6.83 18.26
C SER A 69 -10.06 7.49 18.59
N ASN A 70 -10.94 6.77 19.29
CA ASN A 70 -12.09 7.35 19.99
C ASN A 70 -12.26 6.71 21.36
#